data_AF-A0A3Q3K6Q2-F1
#
_entry.id   AF-A0A3Q3K6Q2-F1
#
_cell.length_a   1.000
_cell.length_b   1.000
_cell.length_c   1.000
_cell.angle_alpha   90.00
_cell.angle_beta   90.00
_cell.angle_gamma   90.00
#
_symmetry.space_group_name_H-M   'P 1'
#
loop_
_entity.id
_entity.type
_entity.pdbx_description
1 polymer ?
#
loop_
_entity_poly.entity_id
_entity_poly.type
_entity_poly.pdbx_seq_one_letter_code
_entity_poly.pdbx_strand_id
1 'polypeptide(L)'
;MILFSLASVPLPLQVYGGLVWTLVATLIGTLATLATSSFLTDCLFGWVMFVSVFCFVFTTLWILLFLCGCNQSSIWPTLDVFYHFVAVLFYLSASVILAYFTIGIGLGPSNVVILKIYRLAISAVVMSFLATLFYFLHAIFSAIRWKRS
;
A
#
# COMPACT_ATOMS: atom_id res chain seq x y z
N MET A 1 17.78 -8.97 21.85
CA MET A 1 17.62 -9.25 20.39
C MET A 1 16.15 -9.36 19.97
N ILE A 2 15.27 -9.98 20.77
CA ILE A 2 13.82 -10.08 20.49
C ILE A 2 13.07 -8.74 20.71
N LEU A 3 13.49 -7.89 21.66
CA LEU A 3 12.84 -6.59 21.92
C LEU A 3 12.98 -5.58 20.76
N PHE A 4 14.03 -5.65 19.94
CA PHE A 4 14.17 -4.84 18.72
C PHE A 4 13.35 -5.40 17.53
N SER A 5 12.92 -6.66 17.62
CA SER A 5 12.01 -7.29 16.65
C SER A 5 10.57 -6.79 16.79
N LEU A 6 10.21 -6.23 17.95
CA LEU A 6 8.89 -5.61 18.19
C LEU A 6 8.82 -4.16 17.69
N ALA A 7 9.94 -3.44 17.68
CA ALA A 7 10.01 -2.08 17.10
C ALA A 7 9.97 -2.08 15.56
N SER A 8 10.17 -3.26 14.94
CA SER A 8 10.11 -3.49 13.49
C SER A 8 8.83 -4.21 13.05
N VAL A 9 7.83 -4.37 13.94
CA VAL A 9 6.57 -4.99 13.51
C VAL A 9 5.93 -4.07 12.47
N PRO A 10 5.62 -4.58 11.26
CA PRO A 10 4.99 -3.79 10.20
C PRO A 10 3.54 -3.40 10.50
N LEU A 11 3.10 -3.29 11.77
CA LEU A 11 1.72 -2.93 12.12
C LEU A 11 1.25 -1.65 11.41
N PRO A 12 2.05 -0.57 11.33
CA PRO A 12 1.67 0.60 10.54
C PRO A 12 1.50 0.23 9.06
N LEU A 13 2.43 -0.53 8.48
CA LEU A 13 2.40 -0.94 7.08
C LEU A 13 1.18 -1.82 6.75
N GLN A 14 0.78 -2.70 7.67
CA GLN A 14 -0.38 -3.56 7.57
C GLN A 14 -1.69 -2.75 7.62
N VAL A 15 -1.76 -1.78 8.53
CA VAL A 15 -2.93 -0.89 8.70
C VAL A 15 -3.07 -0.02 7.45
N TYR A 16 -2.04 0.76 7.08
CA TYR A 16 -2.12 1.65 5.93
C TYR A 16 -2.32 0.89 4.62
N GLY A 17 -1.68 -0.26 4.44
CA GLY A 17 -1.92 -1.12 3.29
C GLY A 17 -3.33 -1.71 3.26
N GLY A 18 -3.88 -2.06 4.42
CA GLY A 18 -5.28 -2.51 4.56
C GLY A 18 -6.31 -1.42 4.22
N LEU A 19 -6.02 -0.18 4.62
CA LEU A 19 -6.88 0.97 4.33
C LEU A 19 -6.92 1.29 2.83
N VAL A 20 -5.81 1.17 2.10
CA VAL A 20 -5.77 1.53 0.67
C VAL A 20 -6.73 0.67 -0.16
N TRP A 21 -6.68 -0.65 -0.03
CA TRP A 21 -7.57 -1.51 -0.84
C TRP A 21 -9.04 -1.41 -0.41
N THR A 22 -9.34 -1.18 0.87
CA THR A 22 -10.72 -1.00 1.35
C THR A 22 -11.32 0.33 0.84
N LEU A 23 -10.53 1.41 0.84
CA LEU A 23 -10.94 2.70 0.26
C LEU A 23 -11.15 2.60 -1.25
N VAL A 24 -10.26 1.90 -1.96
CA VAL A 24 -10.37 1.69 -3.41
C VAL A 24 -11.55 0.78 -3.76
N ALA A 25 -11.80 -0.28 -3.00
CA ALA A 25 -12.99 -1.12 -3.18
C ALA A 25 -14.29 -0.31 -2.99
N THR A 26 -14.32 0.55 -1.97
CA THR A 26 -15.47 1.46 -1.73
C THR A 26 -15.65 2.46 -2.88
N LEU A 27 -14.54 2.95 -3.44
CA LEU A 27 -14.55 3.85 -4.59
C LEU A 27 -15.11 3.15 -5.85
N ILE A 28 -14.62 1.95 -6.17
CA ILE A 28 -15.11 1.14 -7.30
C ILE A 28 -16.61 0.85 -7.15
N GLY A 29 -17.05 0.40 -5.96
CA GLY A 29 -18.47 0.12 -5.71
C GLY A 29 -19.37 1.34 -5.88
N THR A 30 -18.88 2.52 -5.46
CA THR A 30 -19.59 3.79 -5.66
C THR A 30 -19.67 4.15 -7.15
N LEU A 31 -18.56 4.02 -7.90
CA LEU A 31 -18.52 4.31 -9.34
C LEU A 31 -19.39 3.35 -10.17
N ALA A 32 -19.43 2.08 -9.79
CA ALA A 32 -20.28 1.06 -10.41
C ALA A 32 -21.77 1.36 -10.21
N THR A 33 -22.16 1.81 -9.01
CA THR A 33 -23.55 2.22 -8.71
C THR A 33 -23.99 3.43 -9.54
N LEU A 34 -23.04 4.31 -9.89
CA LEU A 34 -23.28 5.49 -10.71
C LEU A 34 -23.20 5.22 -12.23
N ALA A 35 -22.99 3.97 -12.66
CA ALA A 35 -22.73 3.61 -14.07
C ALA A 35 -21.65 4.49 -14.75
N THR A 36 -20.71 5.01 -13.95
CA THR A 36 -19.66 5.94 -14.39
C THR A 36 -18.30 5.23 -14.52
N SER A 37 -18.23 3.93 -14.21
CA SER A 37 -17.02 3.12 -14.43
C SER A 37 -16.82 2.82 -15.91
N SER A 38 -15.60 3.07 -16.39
CA SER A 38 -15.15 2.66 -17.72
C SER A 38 -14.16 1.50 -17.57
N PHE A 39 -14.03 0.68 -18.62
CA PHE A 39 -13.05 -0.44 -18.64
C PHE A 39 -11.63 0.00 -18.25
N LEU A 40 -11.22 1.19 -18.69
CA LEU A 40 -9.90 1.75 -18.37
C LEU A 40 -9.77 2.09 -16.87
N THR A 41 -10.84 2.64 -16.30
CA THR A 41 -10.95 2.96 -14.88
C THR A 41 -10.84 1.69 -14.02
N ASP A 42 -11.54 0.63 -14.42
CA ASP A 42 -11.54 -0.64 -13.69
C ASP A 42 -10.17 -1.34 -13.73
N CYS A 43 -9.47 -1.29 -14.87
CA CYS A 43 -8.12 -1.85 -14.99
C CYS A 43 -7.11 -1.10 -14.11
N LEU A 44 -7.17 0.23 -14.09
CA LEU A 44 -6.28 1.07 -13.27
C LEU A 44 -6.50 0.85 -11.77
N PHE A 45 -7.75 0.79 -11.32
CA PHE A 45 -8.04 0.49 -9.91
C PHE A 45 -7.78 -0.98 -9.55
N GLY A 46 -7.93 -1.90 -10.51
CA GLY A 46 -7.53 -3.29 -10.37
C GLY A 46 -6.03 -3.42 -10.06
N TRP A 47 -5.18 -2.62 -10.71
CA TRP A 47 -3.75 -2.55 -10.39
C TRP A 47 -3.49 -2.12 -8.95
N VAL A 48 -4.17 -1.06 -8.50
CA VAL A 48 -4.02 -0.53 -7.13
C VAL A 48 -4.48 -1.56 -6.09
N MET A 49 -5.59 -2.24 -6.35
CA MET A 49 -6.08 -3.32 -5.50
C MET A 49 -5.11 -4.49 -5.46
N PHE A 50 -4.59 -4.91 -6.61
CA PHE A 50 -3.61 -5.98 -6.71
C PHE A 50 -2.36 -5.66 -5.87
N VAL A 51 -1.75 -4.49 -6.08
CA VAL A 51 -0.58 -4.02 -5.32
C VAL A 51 -0.86 -4.09 -3.82
N SER A 52 -1.99 -3.55 -3.39
CA SER A 52 -2.30 -3.40 -1.97
C SER A 52 -2.63 -4.73 -1.30
N VAL A 53 -3.36 -5.64 -1.96
CA VAL A 53 -3.65 -6.97 -1.43
C VAL A 53 -2.40 -7.85 -1.45
N PHE A 54 -1.61 -7.79 -2.51
CA PHE A 54 -0.32 -8.49 -2.61
C PHE A 54 0.59 -8.12 -1.45
N CYS A 55 0.86 -6.82 -1.24
CA CYS A 55 1.69 -6.36 -0.13
C CYS A 55 1.07 -6.70 1.23
N PHE A 56 -0.26 -6.66 1.38
CA PHE A 56 -0.91 -7.06 2.63
C PHE A 56 -0.67 -8.55 2.96
N VAL A 57 -0.88 -9.44 2.00
CA VAL A 57 -0.67 -10.89 2.18
C VAL A 57 0.80 -11.20 2.44
N PHE A 58 1.72 -10.66 1.63
CA PHE A 58 3.15 -10.92 1.80
C PHE A 58 3.68 -10.37 3.12
N THR A 59 3.29 -9.17 3.54
CA THR A 59 3.68 -8.62 4.85
C THR A 59 3.11 -9.47 6.00
N THR A 60 1.88 -9.98 5.86
CA THR A 60 1.30 -10.92 6.84
C THR A 60 2.12 -12.21 6.95
N LEU A 61 2.45 -12.82 5.80
CA LEU A 61 3.28 -14.02 5.75
C LEU A 61 4.67 -13.76 6.37
N TRP A 62 5.24 -12.59 6.11
CA TRP A 62 6.52 -12.18 6.71
C TRP A 62 6.43 -12.13 8.23
N ILE A 63 5.39 -11.50 8.78
CA ILE A 63 5.17 -11.44 10.24
C ILE A 63 5.05 -12.85 10.82
N LEU A 64 4.30 -13.75 10.19
CA LEU A 64 4.15 -15.14 10.66
C LEU A 64 5.47 -15.89 10.65
N LEU A 65 6.28 -15.76 9.59
CA LEU A 65 7.60 -16.40 9.50
C LEU A 65 8.56 -15.90 10.59
N PHE A 66 8.52 -14.60 10.91
CA PHE A 66 9.31 -14.03 12.00
C PHE A 66 8.81 -14.47 13.38
N LEU A 67 7.49 -14.59 13.58
CA LEU A 67 6.90 -15.09 14.84
C LEU A 67 7.22 -16.57 15.08
N CYS A 68 7.25 -17.39 14.02
CA CYS A 68 7.67 -18.79 14.09
C CYS A 68 9.20 -18.96 14.25
N GLY A 69 9.97 -17.87 14.22
CA GLY A 69 11.43 -17.90 14.39
C GLY A 69 12.20 -18.48 13.21
N CYS A 70 11.59 -18.59 12.03
CA CYS A 70 12.20 -19.16 10.82
C CYS A 70 13.33 -18.30 10.22
N ASN A 71 13.62 -17.14 10.81
CA ASN A 71 14.51 -16.10 10.29
C ASN A 71 16.01 -16.24 10.66
N GLN A 72 16.49 -17.46 10.93
CA GLN A 72 17.85 -17.69 11.46
C GLN A 72 18.96 -17.72 10.41
N SER A 73 18.63 -17.78 9.11
CA SER A 73 19.62 -17.85 8.02
C SER A 73 20.17 -16.48 7.60
N SER A 74 21.40 -16.45 7.09
CA SER A 74 22.07 -15.20 6.64
C SER A 74 21.38 -14.49 5.46
N ILE A 75 20.48 -15.17 4.73
CA ILE A 75 19.76 -14.59 3.58
C ILE A 75 18.56 -13.71 3.96
N TRP A 76 18.03 -13.85 5.18
CA TRP A 76 16.82 -13.15 5.62
C TRP A 76 16.95 -11.62 5.62
N PRO A 77 18.07 -11.02 6.07
CA PRO A 77 18.26 -9.57 5.96
C PRO A 77 18.20 -9.07 4.51
N THR A 78 18.79 -9.79 3.55
CA THR A 78 18.76 -9.42 2.13
C THR A 78 17.34 -9.50 1.55
N LEU A 79 16.63 -10.58 1.85
CA LEU A 79 15.27 -10.81 1.36
C LEU A 79 14.30 -9.75 1.90
N ASP A 80 14.51 -9.32 3.14
CA ASP A 80 13.73 -8.28 3.81
C ASP A 80 13.90 -6.91 3.15
N VAL A 81 15.15 -6.53 2.81
CA VAL A 81 15.43 -5.30 2.05
C VAL A 81 14.77 -5.35 0.67
N PHE A 82 14.93 -6.48 -0.03
CA PHE A 82 14.39 -6.65 -1.38
C PHE A 82 12.87 -6.52 -1.40
N TYR A 83 12.18 -7.22 -0.49
CA TYR A 83 10.71 -7.17 -0.41
C TYR A 83 10.21 -5.75 -0.13
N HIS A 84 10.75 -5.08 0.90
CA HIS A 84 10.29 -3.74 1.26
C HIS A 84 10.61 -2.72 0.14
N PHE A 85 11.73 -2.86 -0.57
CA PHE A 85 12.04 -2.03 -1.72
C PHE A 85 11.06 -2.24 -2.89
N VAL A 86 10.73 -3.49 -3.23
CA VAL A 86 9.72 -3.80 -4.27
C VAL A 86 8.35 -3.23 -3.86
N ALA A 87 7.97 -3.35 -2.59
CA ALA A 87 6.73 -2.79 -2.07
C ALA A 87 6.69 -1.25 -2.19
N VAL A 88 7.81 -0.55 -2.00
CA VAL A 88 7.89 0.91 -2.27
C VAL A 88 7.54 1.21 -3.71
N LEU A 89 8.15 0.50 -4.68
CA LEU A 89 7.91 0.75 -6.09
C LEU A 89 6.45 0.48 -6.48
N PHE A 90 5.88 -0.60 -5.94
CA PHE A 90 4.49 -0.93 -6.18
C PHE A 90 3.53 0.11 -5.58
N TYR A 91 3.70 0.50 -4.32
CA TYR A 91 2.85 1.54 -3.72
C TYR A 91 3.05 2.92 -4.34
N LEU A 92 4.25 3.24 -4.82
CA LEU A 92 4.51 4.46 -5.59
C LEU A 92 3.72 4.44 -6.91
N SER A 93 3.73 3.31 -7.63
CA SER A 93 2.95 3.15 -8.88
C SER A 93 1.44 3.31 -8.64
N ALA A 94 0.93 2.73 -7.55
CA ALA A 94 -0.47 2.84 -7.15
C ALA A 94 -0.83 4.29 -6.79
N SER A 95 0.06 4.99 -6.09
CA SER A 95 -0.14 6.39 -5.69
C SER A 95 -0.23 7.32 -6.90
N VAL A 96 0.57 7.10 -7.95
CA VAL A 96 0.51 7.88 -9.20
C VAL A 96 -0.84 7.71 -9.90
N ILE A 97 -1.35 6.48 -9.99
CA ILE A 97 -2.66 6.18 -10.60
C ILE A 97 -3.80 6.85 -9.80
N LEU A 98 -3.76 6.75 -8.48
CA LEU A 98 -4.75 7.37 -7.59
C LEU A 98 -4.71 8.90 -7.65
N ALA A 99 -3.52 9.49 -7.74
CA ALA A 99 -3.34 10.94 -7.86
C ALA A 99 -3.89 11.44 -9.21
N TYR A 100 -3.57 10.74 -10.31
CA TYR A 100 -4.11 11.04 -11.64
C TYR A 100 -5.63 11.05 -11.65
N PHE A 101 -6.27 10.03 -11.07
CA PHE A 101 -7.72 9.97 -10.95
C PHE A 101 -8.28 11.12 -10.11
N THR A 102 -7.66 11.41 -8.97
CA THR A 102 -8.13 12.47 -8.04
C THR A 102 -8.12 13.84 -8.69
N ILE A 103 -7.08 14.16 -9.47
CA ILE A 103 -7.00 15.41 -10.24
C ILE A 103 -8.13 15.47 -11.28
N GLY A 104 -8.39 14.38 -12.00
CA GLY A 104 -9.48 14.32 -12.98
C GLY A 104 -10.85 14.61 -12.37
N ILE A 105 -11.15 14.05 -11.19
CA ILE A 105 -12.40 14.33 -10.47
C ILE A 105 -12.45 15.78 -9.95
N GLY A 106 -11.31 16.31 -9.47
CA GLY A 106 -11.23 17.67 -8.94
C GLY A 106 -11.45 18.78 -9.97
N LEU A 107 -11.27 18.50 -11.26
CA LEU A 107 -11.52 19.43 -12.37
C LEU A 107 -12.95 19.38 -12.91
N GLY A 108 -13.76 18.41 -12.47
CA GLY A 108 -15.14 18.23 -12.92
C GLY A 108 -16.16 19.13 -12.21
N PRO A 109 -17.43 19.14 -12.66
CA PRO A 109 -18.50 19.87 -12.01
C PRO A 109 -18.75 19.34 -10.59
N SER A 110 -18.95 20.24 -9.63
CA SER A 110 -19.12 19.88 -8.22
C SER A 110 -20.59 19.64 -7.86
N ASN A 111 -20.91 18.41 -7.47
CA ASN A 111 -22.16 18.08 -6.79
C ASN A 111 -21.88 17.22 -5.53
N VAL A 112 -22.91 16.97 -4.72
CA VAL A 112 -22.75 16.26 -3.43
C VAL A 112 -22.13 14.87 -3.59
N VAL A 113 -22.43 14.16 -4.68
CA VAL A 113 -21.90 12.82 -4.94
C VAL A 113 -20.44 12.86 -5.38
N ILE A 114 -20.09 13.75 -6.31
CA ILE A 114 -18.72 13.95 -6.79
C ILE A 114 -17.81 14.42 -5.65
N LEU A 115 -18.30 15.29 -4.75
CA LEU A 115 -17.55 15.70 -3.56
C LEU A 115 -17.24 14.54 -2.61
N LYS A 116 -18.16 13.56 -2.46
CA LYS A 116 -17.89 12.35 -1.66
C LYS A 116 -16.81 11.49 -2.32
N ILE A 117 -16.90 11.27 -3.63
CA ILE A 117 -15.91 10.51 -4.42
C ILE A 117 -14.54 11.18 -4.34
N TYR A 118 -14.47 12.49 -4.48
CA TYR A 118 -13.24 13.27 -4.40
C TYR A 118 -12.56 13.12 -3.04
N ARG A 119 -13.31 13.25 -1.93
CA ARG A 119 -12.77 13.05 -0.57
C ARG A 119 -12.28 11.62 -0.33
N LEU A 120 -12.99 10.63 -0.86
CA LEU A 120 -12.59 9.22 -0.78
C LEU A 120 -11.33 8.94 -1.60
N ALA A 121 -11.20 9.55 -2.78
CA ALA A 121 -10.00 9.45 -3.61
C ALA A 121 -8.79 10.11 -2.93
N ILE A 122 -8.95 11.29 -2.34
CA ILE A 122 -7.89 11.96 -1.56
C ILE A 122 -7.45 11.08 -0.39
N SER A 123 -8.37 10.53 0.39
CA SER A 123 -7.99 9.69 1.53
C SER A 123 -7.21 8.46 1.05
N ALA A 124 -7.63 7.83 -0.05
CA ALA A 124 -6.91 6.70 -0.62
C ALA A 124 -5.48 7.09 -1.09
N VAL A 125 -5.34 8.24 -1.77
CA VAL A 125 -4.05 8.76 -2.24
C VAL A 125 -3.10 9.02 -1.06
N VAL A 126 -3.59 9.69 -0.03
CA VAL A 126 -2.77 10.03 1.15
C VAL A 126 -2.33 8.75 1.85
N MET A 127 -3.22 7.78 2.02
CA MET A 127 -2.88 6.49 2.63
C MET A 127 -1.88 5.69 1.79
N SER A 128 -1.95 5.73 0.45
CA SER A 128 -0.99 5.04 -0.41
C SER A 128 0.40 5.69 -0.38
N PHE A 129 0.48 7.02 -0.27
CA PHE A 129 1.76 7.72 -0.04
C PHE A 129 2.34 7.42 1.33
N LEU A 130 1.50 7.37 2.38
CA LEU A 130 1.95 6.96 3.72
C LEU A 130 2.47 5.52 3.72
N ALA A 131 1.76 4.60 3.04
CA ALA A 131 2.24 3.23 2.87
C ALA A 131 3.60 3.20 2.16
N THR A 132 3.76 3.95 1.05
CA THR A 132 5.03 4.09 0.33
C THR A 132 6.15 4.57 1.26
N LEU A 133 5.89 5.61 2.06
CA LEU A 133 6.85 6.16 3.01
C LEU A 133 7.27 5.13 4.07
N PHE A 134 6.31 4.42 4.66
CA PHE A 134 6.63 3.42 5.68
C PHE A 134 7.37 2.22 5.11
N TYR A 135 7.02 1.74 3.90
CA TYR A 135 7.82 0.71 3.20
C TYR A 135 9.23 1.20 2.91
N PHE A 136 9.41 2.48 2.56
CA PHE A 136 10.71 3.07 2.28
C PHE A 136 11.59 3.20 3.51
N LEU A 137 11.02 3.69 4.62
CA LEU A 137 11.72 3.74 5.91
C LEU A 137 12.11 2.34 6.38
N HIS A 138 11.22 1.35 6.21
CA HIS A 138 11.52 -0.04 6.54
C HIS A 138 12.69 -0.57 5.68
N ALA A 139 12.65 -0.36 4.36
CA ALA A 139 13.74 -0.76 3.46
C ALA A 139 15.09 -0.16 3.87
N ILE A 140 15.13 1.11 4.28
CA ILE A 140 16.35 1.77 4.78
C ILE A 140 16.84 1.12 6.07
N PHE A 141 15.98 0.94 7.07
CA PHE A 141 16.38 0.32 8.34
C PHE A 141 16.85 -1.13 8.14
N SER A 142 16.20 -1.87 7.24
CA SER A 142 16.62 -3.21 6.86
C SER A 142 17.96 -3.22 6.13
N ALA A 143 18.25 -2.24 5.27
CA ALA A 143 19.52 -2.13 4.57
C ALA A 143 20.66 -1.80 5.54
N ILE A 144 20.41 -0.91 6.52
CA ILE A 144 21.37 -0.62 7.60
C ILE A 144 21.64 -1.87 8.43
N ARG A 145 20.61 -2.67 8.74
CA ARG A 145 20.77 -3.95 9.44
C ARG A 145 21.57 -4.95 8.62
N TRP A 146 21.25 -5.11 7.34
CA TRP A 146 21.93 -6.04 6.45
C TRP A 146 23.44 -5.74 6.36
N LYS A 147 23.83 -4.47 6.28
CA LYS A 147 25.25 -4.05 6.30
C LYS A 147 26.01 -4.39 7.59
N ARG A 148 25.31 -4.71 8.69
CA ARG A 148 25.89 -5.02 10.00
C ARG A 148 25.87 -6.53 10.32
N SER A 149 25.24 -7.36 9.48
CA SER A 149 25.20 -8.82 9.60
C SER A 149 26.29 -9.46 8.75
#